data_AF-A0A5A5RB18-F1
#
_entry.id   AF-A0A5A5RB18-F1
#
_cell.length_a   1.000
_cell.length_b   1.000
_cell.length_c   1.000
_cell.angle_alpha   90.00
_cell.angle_beta   90.00
_cell.angle_gamma   90.00
#
_symmetry.space_group_name_H-M   'P 1'
#
loop_
_entity.id
_entity.type
_entity.pdbx_description
1 polymer ?
#
loop_
_entity_poly.entity_id
_entity_poly.type
_entity_poly.pdbx_seq_one_letter_code
_entity_poly.pdbx_strand_id
1 'polypeptide(L)'
;MYYAKLITPKLENNSGIRKYLDSFQGLEVSTIYPFLLNCYDDWGNSKLSEKDFIEVLKTLENFLVRRFVCSIQTRGLNKTFALLYSQVQKDAALNSEPFIKRLKISLQKKDYPKDNDFKEKLITIKLYGGNRSEKAKIILGAIKESFGHRETVDLSDSRLTIEHIMPQKLNDKWRDYLGTDADITHQLLVHTLGNLTLTAYNGELADKDFSHKKEELHKSHLEINKYFDSINSWQKEDIEHRAEYLAERVIKIWSYFGDDSLSVNETAPVKDTKPKKLIIRGKQQTVKTWKDVLICTLNTLYDLDHEKFQEIVLEFPRFLSKDDTKFRRPQKLENNIFIVETNFSAKDIYYFCVKVVETMGLSSEDWSVEREPK
;
A
#
# COMPACT_ATOMS: atom_id res chain seq x y z
N MET A 1 -19.81 -23.03 16.59
CA MET A 1 -18.81 -23.76 15.78
C MET A 1 -18.08 -22.86 14.77
N TYR A 2 -18.75 -21.87 14.13
CA TYR A 2 -18.11 -20.98 13.13
C TYR A 2 -17.01 -20.06 13.67
N TYR A 3 -17.16 -19.51 14.87
CA TYR A 3 -16.18 -18.59 15.46
C TYR A 3 -14.78 -19.20 15.60
N ALA A 4 -14.70 -20.50 15.95
CA ALA A 4 -13.42 -21.20 16.05
C ALA A 4 -12.67 -21.24 14.70
N LYS A 5 -13.40 -21.36 13.58
CA LYS A 5 -12.81 -21.33 12.24
C LYS A 5 -12.29 -19.95 11.85
N LEU A 6 -12.93 -18.87 12.32
CA LEU A 6 -12.46 -17.49 12.11
C LEU A 6 -11.15 -17.20 12.86
N ILE A 7 -10.97 -17.76 14.06
CA ILE A 7 -9.74 -17.64 14.84
C ILE A 7 -8.66 -18.59 14.35
N THR A 8 -9.06 -19.78 13.88
CA THR A 8 -8.15 -20.84 13.45
C THR A 8 -8.59 -21.33 12.06
N PRO A 9 -8.16 -20.63 10.98
CA PRO A 9 -8.54 -20.96 9.60
C PRO A 9 -8.30 -22.42 9.21
N LYS A 10 -7.27 -23.06 9.78
CA LYS A 10 -6.97 -24.49 9.55
C LYS A 10 -8.12 -25.45 9.88
N LEU A 11 -9.11 -25.02 10.67
CA LEU A 11 -10.33 -25.78 10.98
C LEU A 11 -11.40 -25.69 9.87
N GLU A 12 -11.24 -24.83 8.87
CA GLU A 12 -12.18 -24.69 7.75
C GLU A 12 -11.81 -25.67 6.63
N ASN A 13 -12.63 -26.68 6.37
CA ASN A 13 -12.35 -27.71 5.36
C ASN A 13 -12.41 -27.19 3.92
N ASN A 14 -13.19 -26.15 3.65
CA ASN A 14 -13.24 -25.56 2.32
C ASN A 14 -11.99 -24.69 2.08
N SER A 15 -11.11 -25.11 1.16
CA SER A 15 -9.86 -24.40 0.86
C SER A 15 -10.08 -23.01 0.27
N GLY A 16 -11.14 -22.81 -0.50
CA GLY A 16 -11.50 -21.51 -1.07
C GLY A 16 -11.88 -20.50 0.01
N ILE A 17 -12.61 -20.93 1.03
CA ILE A 17 -12.96 -20.10 2.19
C ILE A 17 -11.74 -19.90 3.11
N ARG A 18 -11.03 -20.99 3.43
CA ARG A 18 -9.85 -20.98 4.31
C ARG A 18 -8.82 -19.93 3.89
N LYS A 19 -8.52 -19.86 2.59
CA LYS A 19 -7.61 -18.88 2.01
C LYS A 19 -7.93 -17.43 2.44
N TYR A 20 -9.20 -17.04 2.39
CA TYR A 20 -9.59 -15.69 2.78
C TYR A 20 -9.54 -15.48 4.30
N LEU A 21 -9.80 -16.51 5.10
CA LEU A 21 -9.64 -16.43 6.55
C LEU A 21 -8.17 -16.24 6.94
N ASP A 22 -7.25 -16.97 6.30
CA ASP A 22 -5.80 -16.77 6.47
C ASP A 22 -5.39 -15.33 6.10
N SER A 23 -5.92 -14.82 4.98
CA SER A 23 -5.72 -13.43 4.56
C SER A 23 -6.23 -12.44 5.62
N PHE A 24 -7.45 -12.60 6.14
CA PHE A 24 -7.98 -11.71 7.19
C PHE A 24 -7.18 -11.76 8.49
N GLN A 25 -6.64 -12.93 8.84
CA GLN A 25 -5.74 -13.08 9.98
C GLN A 25 -4.44 -12.30 9.76
N GLY A 26 -3.80 -12.42 8.60
CA GLY A 26 -2.58 -11.67 8.28
C GLY A 26 -2.81 -10.16 8.08
N LEU A 27 -4.02 -9.76 7.68
CA LEU A 27 -4.44 -8.35 7.71
C LEU A 27 -4.72 -7.84 9.13
N GLU A 28 -4.83 -8.73 10.13
CA GLU A 28 -5.14 -8.44 11.53
C GLU A 28 -6.50 -7.75 11.72
N VAL A 29 -7.50 -8.09 10.90
CA VAL A 29 -8.81 -7.42 10.91
C VAL A 29 -9.88 -8.31 11.54
N SER A 30 -9.83 -8.48 12.86
CA SER A 30 -10.88 -9.21 13.60
C SER A 30 -12.23 -8.49 13.65
N THR A 31 -12.26 -7.21 13.29
CA THR A 31 -13.46 -6.35 13.35
C THR A 31 -14.57 -6.80 12.40
N ILE A 32 -14.25 -7.61 11.38
CA ILE A 32 -15.22 -8.16 10.42
C ILE A 32 -15.95 -9.39 10.95
N TYR A 33 -15.49 -10.00 12.05
CA TYR A 33 -16.02 -11.28 12.52
C TYR A 33 -17.52 -11.28 12.81
N PRO A 34 -18.14 -10.25 13.42
CA PRO A 34 -19.59 -10.20 13.61
C PRO A 34 -20.35 -10.29 12.28
N PHE A 35 -19.87 -9.62 11.24
CA PHE A 35 -20.45 -9.71 9.90
C PHE A 35 -20.29 -11.11 9.31
N LEU A 36 -19.07 -11.66 9.37
CA LEU A 36 -18.78 -12.99 8.84
C LEU A 36 -19.56 -14.11 9.55
N LEU A 37 -19.79 -14.00 10.86
CA LEU A 37 -20.58 -15.00 11.61
C LEU A 37 -22.00 -15.11 11.08
N ASN A 38 -22.63 -13.99 10.72
CA ASN A 38 -23.96 -14.00 10.11
C ASN A 38 -23.93 -14.62 8.69
N CYS A 39 -22.94 -14.26 7.87
CA CYS A 39 -22.80 -14.86 6.54
C CYS A 39 -22.48 -16.37 6.59
N TYR A 40 -21.71 -16.81 7.59
CA TYR A 40 -21.46 -18.23 7.85
C TYR A 40 -22.73 -18.98 8.23
N ASP A 41 -23.56 -18.39 9.09
CA ASP A 41 -24.84 -18.96 9.48
C ASP A 41 -25.79 -19.08 8.29
N ASP A 42 -25.85 -18.05 7.43
CA ASP A 42 -26.63 -18.09 6.19
C ASP A 42 -26.13 -19.18 5.23
N TRP A 43 -24.81 -19.34 5.09
CA TRP A 43 -24.23 -20.41 4.26
C TRP A 43 -24.52 -21.80 4.85
N GLY A 44 -24.31 -21.99 6.16
CA GLY A 44 -24.61 -23.25 6.85
C GLY A 44 -26.08 -23.65 6.81
N ASN A 45 -26.99 -22.67 6.75
CA ASN A 45 -28.43 -22.86 6.61
C ASN A 45 -28.92 -22.78 5.15
N SER A 46 -28.02 -22.84 4.16
CA SER A 46 -28.35 -22.82 2.71
C SER A 46 -29.12 -21.58 2.22
N LYS A 47 -29.07 -20.46 2.95
CA LYS A 47 -29.60 -19.15 2.52
C LYS A 47 -28.62 -18.40 1.63
N LEU A 48 -27.34 -18.75 1.72
CA LEU A 48 -26.26 -18.23 0.90
C LEU A 48 -25.55 -19.40 0.22
N SER A 49 -25.31 -19.32 -1.09
CA SER A 49 -24.53 -20.37 -1.78
C SER A 49 -23.06 -20.27 -1.40
N GLU A 50 -22.30 -21.36 -1.53
CA GLU A 50 -20.85 -21.34 -1.32
C GLU A 50 -20.16 -20.30 -2.22
N LYS A 51 -20.58 -20.22 -3.49
CA LYS A 51 -20.06 -19.25 -4.46
C LYS A 51 -20.30 -17.81 -3.98
N ASP A 52 -21.50 -17.51 -3.50
CA ASP A 52 -21.82 -16.17 -3.00
C ASP A 52 -21.07 -15.88 -1.70
N PHE A 53 -20.88 -16.86 -0.83
CA PHE A 53 -20.09 -16.67 0.39
C PHE A 53 -18.62 -16.37 0.06
N ILE A 54 -18.02 -17.09 -0.90
CA ILE A 54 -16.67 -16.78 -1.39
C ILE A 54 -16.61 -15.37 -1.98
N GLU A 55 -17.63 -14.93 -2.74
CA GLU A 55 -17.69 -13.57 -3.28
C GLU A 55 -17.83 -12.51 -2.17
N VAL A 56 -18.51 -12.80 -1.06
CA VAL A 56 -18.52 -11.95 0.14
C VAL A 56 -17.09 -11.79 0.67
N LEU A 57 -16.38 -12.90 0.89
CA LEU A 57 -15.02 -12.89 1.44
C LEU A 57 -14.06 -12.11 0.54
N LYS A 58 -14.12 -12.36 -0.77
CA LYS A 58 -13.33 -11.63 -1.79
C LYS A 58 -13.63 -10.13 -1.77
N THR A 59 -14.91 -9.74 -1.65
CA THR A 59 -15.31 -8.33 -1.59
C THR A 59 -14.74 -7.63 -0.34
N LEU A 60 -14.75 -8.32 0.80
CA LEU A 60 -14.18 -7.79 2.05
C LEU A 60 -12.66 -7.66 1.98
N GLU A 61 -11.96 -8.68 1.47
CA GLU A 61 -10.50 -8.61 1.30
C GLU A 61 -10.10 -7.43 0.42
N ASN A 62 -10.75 -7.27 -0.74
CA ASN A 62 -10.54 -6.14 -1.63
C ASN A 62 -10.69 -4.79 -0.91
N PHE A 63 -11.81 -4.60 -0.20
CA PHE A 63 -12.07 -3.39 0.57
C PHE A 63 -10.99 -3.12 1.63
N LEU A 64 -10.56 -4.14 2.36
CA LEU A 64 -9.56 -4.01 3.43
C LEU A 64 -8.15 -3.73 2.91
N VAL A 65 -7.72 -4.45 1.86
CA VAL A 65 -6.40 -4.24 1.24
C VAL A 65 -6.28 -2.84 0.65
N ARG A 66 -7.33 -2.36 -0.05
CA ARG A 66 -7.35 -0.99 -0.59
C ARG A 66 -7.23 0.06 0.51
N ARG A 67 -7.99 -0.08 1.59
CA ARG A 67 -7.90 0.84 2.73
C ARG A 67 -6.53 0.81 3.40
N PHE A 68 -5.93 -0.37 3.54
CA PHE A 68 -4.58 -0.50 4.09
C PHE A 68 -3.55 0.24 3.22
N VAL A 69 -3.56 0.02 1.91
CA VAL A 69 -2.63 0.65 0.97
C VAL A 69 -2.82 2.16 0.90
N CYS A 70 -4.06 2.65 0.99
CA CYS A 70 -4.35 4.09 1.04
C CYS A 70 -4.20 4.70 2.44
N SER A 71 -3.71 3.93 3.43
CA SER A 71 -3.54 4.39 4.82
C SER A 71 -4.81 4.97 5.44
N ILE A 72 -5.99 4.46 5.05
CA ILE A 72 -7.28 4.93 5.59
C ILE A 72 -7.47 4.38 7.01
N GLN A 73 -7.84 5.27 7.94
CA GLN A 73 -7.95 4.96 9.36
C GLN A 73 -8.92 3.80 9.62
N THR A 74 -8.57 2.92 10.56
CA THR A 74 -9.40 1.78 10.97
C THR A 74 -10.41 2.14 12.07
N ARG A 75 -10.37 3.39 12.57
CA ARG A 75 -11.27 3.89 13.60
C ARG A 75 -12.72 3.79 13.11
N GLY A 76 -13.57 3.19 13.92
CA GLY A 76 -14.99 3.00 13.59
C GLY A 76 -15.31 1.76 12.76
N LEU A 77 -14.32 1.01 12.23
CA LEU A 77 -14.58 -0.23 11.49
C LEU A 77 -15.39 -1.25 12.32
N ASN A 78 -15.10 -1.36 13.63
CA ASN A 78 -15.90 -2.19 14.54
C ASN A 78 -17.40 -1.86 14.49
N LYS A 79 -17.76 -0.57 14.52
CA LYS A 79 -19.15 -0.12 14.48
C LYS A 79 -19.75 -0.32 13.08
N THR A 80 -18.96 -0.06 12.04
CA THR A 80 -19.34 -0.29 10.65
C THR A 80 -19.70 -1.76 10.42
N PHE A 81 -18.79 -2.69 10.71
CA PHE A 81 -19.00 -4.12 10.46
C PHE A 81 -20.04 -4.76 11.39
N ALA A 82 -20.17 -4.29 12.64
CA ALA A 82 -21.23 -4.76 13.54
C ALA A 82 -22.64 -4.50 12.98
N LEU A 83 -22.84 -3.37 12.29
CA LEU A 83 -24.14 -2.99 11.73
C LEU A 83 -24.31 -3.41 10.26
N LEU A 84 -23.21 -3.67 9.56
CA LEU A 84 -23.19 -3.89 8.10
C LEU A 84 -24.17 -4.97 7.65
N TYR A 85 -24.21 -6.11 8.33
CA TYR A 85 -25.08 -7.23 7.92
C TYR A 85 -26.56 -6.81 7.96
N SER A 86 -26.98 -6.18 9.07
CA SER A 86 -28.35 -5.70 9.23
C SER A 86 -28.71 -4.59 8.23
N GLN A 87 -27.76 -3.71 7.90
CA GLN A 87 -27.94 -2.66 6.90
C GLN A 87 -28.11 -3.25 5.50
N VAL A 88 -27.28 -4.22 5.13
CA VAL A 88 -27.35 -4.90 3.84
C VAL A 88 -28.64 -5.73 3.71
N GLN A 89 -29.16 -6.32 4.79
CA GLN A 89 -30.40 -7.09 4.76
C GLN A 89 -31.67 -6.23 4.72
N LYS A 90 -31.67 -5.07 5.37
CA LYS A 90 -32.89 -4.24 5.59
C LYS A 90 -33.01 -3.03 4.65
N ASP A 91 -32.11 -2.89 3.68
CA ASP A 91 -32.17 -1.79 2.72
C ASP A 91 -33.35 -1.98 1.74
N ALA A 92 -34.51 -1.41 2.11
CA ALA A 92 -35.75 -1.56 1.37
C ALA A 92 -35.64 -1.10 -0.10
N ALA A 93 -34.77 -0.12 -0.37
CA ALA A 93 -34.55 0.38 -1.73
C ALA A 93 -33.84 -0.63 -2.63
N LEU A 94 -33.17 -1.63 -2.05
CA LEU A 94 -32.37 -2.63 -2.76
C LEU A 94 -32.85 -4.07 -2.52
N ASN A 95 -34.06 -4.26 -1.97
CA ASN A 95 -34.59 -5.58 -1.63
C ASN A 95 -34.68 -6.55 -2.83
N SER A 96 -34.84 -6.03 -4.04
CA SER A 96 -34.86 -6.83 -5.29
C SER A 96 -33.46 -7.24 -5.77
N GLU A 97 -32.39 -6.65 -5.24
CA GLU A 97 -31.02 -6.90 -5.67
C GLU A 97 -30.39 -8.11 -4.97
N PRO A 98 -29.34 -8.74 -5.55
CA PRO A 98 -28.59 -9.77 -4.84
C PRO A 98 -27.84 -9.22 -3.62
N PHE A 99 -27.65 -10.05 -2.59
CA PHE A 99 -26.95 -9.68 -1.34
C PHE A 99 -25.55 -9.06 -1.61
N ILE A 100 -24.78 -9.64 -2.54
CA ILE A 100 -23.45 -9.14 -2.92
C ILE A 100 -23.50 -7.71 -3.46
N LYS A 101 -24.50 -7.37 -4.27
CA LYS A 101 -24.63 -6.02 -4.84
C LYS A 101 -24.94 -5.01 -3.74
N ARG A 102 -25.85 -5.35 -2.82
CA ARG A 102 -26.14 -4.54 -1.63
C ARG A 102 -24.90 -4.33 -0.75
N LEU A 103 -24.11 -5.38 -0.53
CA LEU A 103 -22.85 -5.31 0.21
C LEU A 103 -21.87 -4.32 -0.43
N LYS A 104 -21.64 -4.44 -1.74
CA LYS A 104 -20.75 -3.56 -2.50
C LYS A 104 -21.18 -2.08 -2.40
N ILE A 105 -22.47 -1.79 -2.56
CA ILE A 105 -23.03 -0.44 -2.42
C ILE A 105 -22.82 0.11 -1.00
N SER A 106 -23.04 -0.72 0.03
CA SER A 106 -22.85 -0.31 1.42
C SER A 106 -21.39 0.02 1.74
N LEU A 107 -20.45 -0.81 1.27
CA LEU A 107 -19.01 -0.61 1.45
C LEU A 107 -18.48 0.59 0.66
N GLN A 108 -19.00 0.86 -0.54
CA GLN A 108 -18.62 2.03 -1.33
C GLN A 108 -18.80 3.34 -0.54
N LYS A 109 -19.80 3.41 0.35
CA LYS A 109 -20.09 4.57 1.21
C LYS A 109 -19.18 4.67 2.45
N LYS A 110 -18.14 3.84 2.56
CA LYS A 110 -17.24 3.71 3.72
C LYS A 110 -15.79 3.94 3.32
N ASP A 111 -15.51 5.11 2.72
CA ASP A 111 -14.19 5.55 2.26
C ASP A 111 -13.46 4.42 1.52
N TYR A 112 -14.10 3.91 0.47
CA TYR A 112 -13.57 2.84 -0.36
C TYR A 112 -12.71 3.45 -1.49
N PRO A 113 -11.38 3.21 -1.51
CA PRO A 113 -10.51 3.83 -2.50
C PRO A 113 -10.80 3.43 -3.94
N LYS A 114 -10.77 4.40 -4.85
CA LYS A 114 -10.82 4.18 -6.30
C LYS A 114 -9.49 3.63 -6.83
N ASP A 115 -9.52 3.11 -8.07
CA ASP A 115 -8.33 2.53 -8.73
C ASP A 115 -7.15 3.50 -8.80
N ASN A 116 -7.39 4.76 -9.15
CA ASN A 116 -6.32 5.75 -9.30
C ASN A 116 -5.62 6.04 -7.96
N ASP A 117 -6.39 6.31 -6.89
CA ASP A 117 -5.83 6.57 -5.56
C ASP A 117 -5.11 5.32 -5.01
N PHE A 118 -5.71 4.15 -5.22
CA PHE A 118 -5.11 2.88 -4.81
C PHE A 118 -3.79 2.64 -5.53
N LYS A 119 -3.73 2.82 -6.86
CA LYS A 119 -2.51 2.67 -7.66
C LYS A 119 -1.41 3.61 -7.20
N GLU A 120 -1.73 4.89 -7.07
CA GLU A 120 -0.77 5.93 -6.71
C GLU A 120 -0.17 5.68 -5.31
N LYS A 121 -0.98 5.21 -4.37
CA LYS A 121 -0.51 4.86 -3.02
C LYS A 121 0.27 3.56 -3.00
N LEU A 122 -0.14 2.56 -3.79
CA LEU A 122 0.53 1.26 -3.84
C LEU A 122 2.00 1.34 -4.24
N ILE A 123 2.33 2.22 -5.18
CA ILE A 123 3.71 2.40 -5.65
C ILE A 123 4.59 3.16 -4.64
N THR A 124 3.99 3.93 -3.72
CA THR A 124 4.70 4.82 -2.79
C THR A 124 4.71 4.34 -1.34
N ILE A 125 3.71 3.59 -0.90
CA ILE A 125 3.55 3.18 0.50
C ILE A 125 4.75 2.34 0.99
N LYS A 126 5.14 2.55 2.25
CA LYS A 126 6.08 1.66 2.95
C LYS A 126 5.36 0.35 3.28
N LEU A 127 5.64 -0.73 2.54
CA LEU A 127 4.99 -2.04 2.72
C LEU A 127 5.69 -2.93 3.74
N TYR A 128 6.99 -2.74 3.97
CA TYR A 128 7.77 -3.58 4.87
C TYR A 128 8.13 -2.88 6.19
N GLY A 129 8.14 -3.66 7.27
CA GLY A 129 8.49 -3.22 8.63
C GLY A 129 7.29 -3.15 9.58
N GLY A 130 7.53 -3.39 10.87
CA GLY A 130 6.47 -3.44 11.89
C GLY A 130 5.37 -4.44 11.55
N ASN A 131 4.11 -4.03 11.72
CA ASN A 131 2.91 -4.83 11.41
C ASN A 131 2.53 -4.85 9.92
N ARG A 132 3.36 -4.26 9.03
CA ARG A 132 3.08 -4.20 7.59
C ARG A 132 3.61 -5.39 6.82
N SER A 133 4.66 -6.06 7.32
CA SER A 133 5.31 -7.18 6.62
C SER A 133 4.34 -8.32 6.30
N GLU A 134 3.41 -8.65 7.20
CA GLU A 134 2.42 -9.71 6.94
C GLU A 134 1.41 -9.30 5.86
N LYS A 135 1.00 -8.03 5.85
CA LYS A 135 0.11 -7.44 4.84
C LYS A 135 0.81 -7.39 3.47
N ALA A 136 2.11 -7.11 3.46
CA ALA A 136 2.92 -7.17 2.25
C ALA A 136 3.05 -8.60 1.70
N LYS A 137 3.15 -9.63 2.56
CA LYS A 137 3.14 -11.04 2.12
C LYS A 137 1.83 -11.39 1.42
N ILE A 138 0.69 -10.94 1.95
CA ILE A 138 -0.61 -11.12 1.30
C ILE A 138 -0.63 -10.46 -0.09
N ILE A 139 -0.13 -9.22 -0.19
CA ILE A 139 -0.06 -8.50 -1.47
C ILE A 139 0.80 -9.25 -2.49
N LEU A 140 2.03 -9.60 -2.12
CA LEU A 140 2.96 -10.32 -2.99
C LEU A 140 2.47 -11.73 -3.33
N GLY A 141 1.81 -12.39 -2.39
CA GLY A 141 1.20 -13.71 -2.58
C GLY A 141 0.10 -13.69 -3.64
N ALA A 142 -0.82 -12.73 -3.54
CA ALA A 142 -1.87 -12.56 -4.55
C ALA A 142 -1.31 -12.19 -5.92
N ILE A 143 -0.27 -11.34 -5.98
CA ILE A 143 0.44 -11.03 -7.22
C ILE A 143 1.00 -12.32 -7.84
N LYS A 144 1.68 -13.14 -7.04
CA LYS A 144 2.23 -14.42 -7.50
C LYS A 144 1.13 -15.34 -8.04
N GLU A 145 -0.01 -15.44 -7.36
CA GLU A 145 -1.13 -16.26 -7.81
C GLU A 145 -1.73 -15.75 -9.13
N SER A 146 -1.70 -14.44 -9.38
CA SER A 146 -2.21 -13.83 -10.62
C SER A 146 -1.47 -14.28 -11.90
N PHE A 147 -0.31 -14.93 -11.77
CA PHE A 147 0.40 -15.52 -12.91
C PHE A 147 -0.17 -16.87 -13.37
N GLY A 148 -1.16 -17.44 -12.68
CA GLY A 148 -1.98 -18.55 -13.19
C GLY A 148 -1.35 -19.95 -13.13
N HIS A 149 -0.26 -20.14 -12.36
CA HIS A 149 0.33 -21.46 -12.18
C HIS A 149 -0.47 -22.32 -11.20
N ARG A 150 -0.53 -23.63 -11.49
CA ARG A 150 -1.34 -24.62 -10.75
C ARG A 150 -0.86 -24.85 -9.31
N GLU A 151 0.39 -24.52 -9.01
CA GLU A 151 0.92 -24.63 -7.64
C GLU A 151 0.42 -23.46 -6.80
N THR A 152 -0.52 -23.75 -5.90
CA THR A 152 -0.88 -22.85 -4.81
C THR A 152 0.29 -22.77 -3.83
N VAL A 153 0.78 -21.55 -3.56
CA VAL A 153 1.83 -21.36 -2.55
C VAL A 153 1.15 -21.13 -1.21
N ASP A 154 1.51 -21.93 -0.22
CA ASP A 154 1.08 -21.72 1.15
C ASP A 154 1.86 -20.53 1.73
N LEU A 155 1.19 -19.38 1.90
CA LEU A 155 1.81 -18.20 2.50
C LEU A 155 2.18 -18.40 3.98
N SER A 156 1.64 -19.46 4.61
CA SER A 156 2.03 -19.87 5.95
C SER A 156 3.31 -20.71 5.99
N ASP A 157 3.86 -21.09 4.82
CA ASP A 157 5.19 -21.71 4.74
C ASP A 157 6.25 -20.72 5.26
N SER A 158 6.85 -21.05 6.40
CA SER A 158 7.84 -20.23 7.07
C SER A 158 9.10 -20.00 6.23
N ARG A 159 9.36 -20.84 5.22
CA ARG A 159 10.47 -20.66 4.28
C ARG A 159 10.23 -19.49 3.34
N LEU A 160 8.96 -19.20 3.01
CA LEU A 160 8.60 -18.11 2.12
C LEU A 160 8.63 -16.78 2.87
N THR A 161 9.64 -15.99 2.58
CA THR A 161 9.84 -14.68 3.20
C THR A 161 9.88 -13.56 2.15
N ILE A 162 9.73 -12.33 2.64
CA ILE A 162 9.91 -11.13 1.81
C ILE A 162 11.39 -10.86 1.68
N GLU A 163 11.86 -10.67 0.45
CA GLU A 163 13.20 -10.23 0.12
C GLU A 163 13.20 -8.81 -0.45
N HIS A 164 14.23 -8.04 -0.09
CA HIS A 164 14.51 -6.72 -0.66
C HIS A 164 15.56 -6.86 -1.77
N ILE A 165 15.25 -6.46 -2.99
CA ILE A 165 16.23 -6.52 -4.09
C ILE A 165 17.41 -5.59 -3.79
N MET A 166 17.15 -4.29 -3.68
CA MET A 166 18.05 -3.33 -3.03
C MET A 166 17.98 -3.54 -1.51
N PRO A 167 19.10 -3.85 -0.82
CA PRO A 167 19.09 -4.29 0.57
C PRO A 167 18.71 -3.18 1.54
N GLN A 168 18.26 -3.57 2.74
CA GLN A 168 17.93 -2.66 3.83
C GLN A 168 19.14 -1.83 4.30
N LYS A 169 20.35 -2.37 4.16
CA LYS A 169 21.60 -1.65 4.40
C LYS A 169 22.41 -1.61 3.11
N LEU A 170 22.67 -0.41 2.59
CA LEU A 170 23.53 -0.24 1.42
C LEU A 170 24.99 -0.57 1.76
N ASN A 171 25.65 -1.30 0.87
CA ASN A 171 27.11 -1.42 0.80
C ASN A 171 27.64 -0.60 -0.39
N ASP A 172 28.96 -0.47 -0.52
CA ASP A 172 29.57 0.39 -1.55
C ASP A 172 29.17 -0.03 -2.97
N LYS A 173 29.11 -1.33 -3.27
CA LYS A 173 28.63 -1.83 -4.57
C LYS A 173 27.21 -1.36 -4.89
N TRP A 174 26.29 -1.43 -3.93
CA TRP A 174 24.93 -0.94 -4.12
C TRP A 174 24.87 0.58 -4.29
N ARG A 175 25.76 1.33 -3.64
CA ARG A 175 25.90 2.77 -3.88
C ARG A 175 26.38 3.05 -5.29
N ASP A 176 27.33 2.27 -5.80
CA ASP A 176 27.81 2.38 -7.17
C ASP A 176 26.71 2.08 -8.19
N TYR A 177 25.90 1.04 -7.97
CA TYR A 177 24.75 0.72 -8.83
C TYR A 177 23.72 1.87 -8.88
N LEU A 178 23.36 2.43 -7.73
CA LEU A 178 22.34 3.46 -7.60
C LEU A 178 22.84 4.87 -7.98
N GLY A 179 24.16 5.07 -8.02
CA GLY A 179 24.79 6.32 -8.42
C GLY A 179 24.68 7.45 -7.39
N THR A 180 24.72 8.69 -7.86
CA THR A 180 24.89 9.90 -7.03
C THR A 180 23.78 10.12 -6.00
N ASP A 181 22.57 9.67 -6.28
CA ASP A 181 21.39 9.82 -5.41
C ASP A 181 21.04 8.50 -4.70
N ALA A 182 22.03 7.64 -4.44
CA ALA A 182 21.83 6.32 -3.79
C ALA A 182 21.11 6.39 -2.44
N ASP A 183 21.54 7.29 -1.54
CA ASP A 183 20.90 7.45 -0.21
C ASP A 183 19.44 7.91 -0.31
N ILE A 184 19.17 8.85 -1.23
CA ILE A 184 17.84 9.40 -1.48
C ILE A 184 16.92 8.30 -2.03
N THR A 185 17.41 7.57 -3.04
CA THR A 185 16.71 6.44 -3.64
C THR A 185 16.38 5.37 -2.61
N HIS A 186 17.35 5.05 -1.75
CA HIS A 186 17.19 4.08 -0.68
C HIS A 186 16.11 4.50 0.33
N GLN A 187 16.17 5.74 0.84
CA GLN A 187 15.17 6.26 1.78
C GLN A 187 13.74 6.23 1.22
N LEU A 188 13.57 6.51 -0.09
CA LEU A 188 12.25 6.53 -0.70
C LEU A 188 11.72 5.13 -1.05
N LEU A 189 12.58 4.24 -1.56
CA LEU A 189 12.15 3.05 -2.29
C LEU A 189 12.50 1.70 -1.64
N VAL A 190 13.34 1.65 -0.60
CA VAL A 190 13.79 0.36 -0.05
C VAL A 190 12.64 -0.54 0.41
N HIS A 191 11.55 0.02 0.91
CA HIS A 191 10.41 -0.74 1.43
C HIS A 191 9.15 -0.66 0.54
N THR A 192 9.27 -0.23 -0.72
CA THR A 192 8.12 -0.10 -1.65
C THR A 192 7.93 -1.35 -2.48
N LEU A 193 6.72 -1.52 -3.04
CA LEU A 193 6.34 -2.72 -3.81
C LEU A 193 7.36 -3.11 -4.89
N GLY A 194 7.89 -2.11 -5.62
CA GLY A 194 8.88 -2.33 -6.67
C GLY A 194 10.14 -3.03 -6.20
N ASN A 195 10.56 -2.83 -4.95
CA ASN A 195 11.78 -3.40 -4.38
C ASN A 195 11.57 -4.71 -3.59
N LEU A 196 10.32 -5.16 -3.43
CA LEU A 196 9.99 -6.34 -2.63
C LEU A 196 9.66 -7.55 -3.52
N THR A 197 10.06 -8.75 -3.09
CA THR A 197 9.62 -10.00 -3.70
C THR A 197 9.46 -11.10 -2.67
N LEU A 198 8.90 -12.24 -3.08
CA LEU A 198 8.86 -13.46 -2.26
C LEU A 198 9.98 -14.42 -2.68
N THR A 199 10.59 -15.08 -1.71
CA THR A 199 11.63 -16.10 -1.94
C THR A 199 11.62 -17.14 -0.82
N ALA A 200 12.04 -18.36 -1.14
CA ALA A 200 12.34 -19.40 -0.14
C ALA A 200 13.83 -19.42 0.28
N TYR A 201 14.68 -18.65 -0.40
CA TYR A 201 16.15 -18.69 -0.31
C TYR A 201 16.74 -17.38 0.22
N ASN A 202 16.06 -16.73 1.16
CA ASN A 202 16.43 -15.38 1.63
C ASN A 202 17.87 -15.29 2.17
N GLY A 203 18.32 -16.33 2.88
CA GLY A 203 19.68 -16.40 3.42
C GLY A 203 20.79 -16.35 2.37
N GLU A 204 20.51 -16.75 1.13
CA GLU A 204 21.46 -16.73 0.01
C GLU A 204 21.48 -15.36 -0.70
N LEU A 205 20.42 -14.55 -0.55
CA LEU A 205 20.23 -13.27 -1.24
C LEU A 205 20.73 -12.06 -0.43
N ALA A 206 20.33 -11.95 0.85
CA ALA A 206 20.78 -10.97 1.85
C ALA A 206 21.32 -9.62 1.29
N ASP A 207 22.59 -9.29 1.54
CA ASP A 207 23.26 -8.05 1.12
C ASP A 207 24.12 -8.22 -0.15
N LYS A 208 23.92 -9.32 -0.88
CA LYS A 208 24.61 -9.61 -2.14
C LYS A 208 24.28 -8.57 -3.20
N ASP A 209 25.15 -8.46 -4.19
CA ASP A 209 24.93 -7.57 -5.32
C ASP A 209 23.78 -8.06 -6.22
N PHE A 210 23.26 -7.14 -7.05
CA PHE A 210 22.10 -7.41 -7.89
C PHE A 210 22.33 -8.60 -8.84
N SER A 211 23.53 -8.71 -9.41
CA SER A 211 23.86 -9.81 -10.32
C SER A 211 23.72 -11.17 -9.65
N HIS A 212 24.27 -11.34 -8.44
CA HIS A 212 24.10 -12.57 -7.67
C HIS A 212 22.63 -12.80 -7.29
N LYS A 213 21.92 -11.74 -6.85
CA LYS A 213 20.49 -11.87 -6.51
C LYS A 213 19.66 -12.34 -7.70
N LYS A 214 19.93 -11.81 -8.90
CA LYS A 214 19.26 -12.20 -10.14
C LYS A 214 19.47 -13.70 -10.43
N GLU A 215 20.69 -14.21 -10.30
CA GLU A 215 21.00 -15.63 -10.51
C GLU A 215 20.22 -16.54 -9.55
N GLU A 216 20.18 -16.20 -8.27
CA GLU A 216 19.42 -16.99 -7.28
C GLU A 216 17.90 -16.86 -7.47
N LEU A 217 17.39 -15.67 -7.82
CA LEU A 217 15.97 -15.47 -8.11
C LEU A 217 15.51 -16.22 -9.37
N HIS A 218 16.38 -16.35 -10.38
CA HIS A 218 16.14 -17.16 -11.57
C HIS A 218 16.01 -18.66 -11.25
N LYS A 219 16.72 -19.15 -10.23
CA LYS A 219 16.56 -20.54 -9.74
C LYS A 219 15.24 -20.76 -9.01
N SER A 220 14.58 -19.69 -8.55
CA SER A 220 13.30 -19.82 -7.85
C SER A 220 12.17 -20.13 -8.82
N HIS A 221 11.27 -21.04 -8.46
CA HIS A 221 10.08 -21.38 -9.25
C HIS A 221 8.93 -20.36 -9.11
N LEU A 222 9.18 -19.19 -8.51
CA LEU A 222 8.16 -18.16 -8.32
C LEU A 222 8.12 -17.23 -9.54
N GLU A 223 7.00 -17.22 -10.28
CA GLU A 223 6.84 -16.40 -11.49
C GLU A 223 7.05 -14.90 -11.28
N ILE A 224 6.75 -14.39 -10.08
CA ILE A 224 7.01 -12.99 -9.73
C ILE A 224 8.50 -12.61 -9.84
N ASN A 225 9.39 -13.61 -9.76
CA ASN A 225 10.84 -13.46 -9.88
C ASN A 225 11.35 -13.56 -11.34
N LYS A 226 10.58 -14.12 -12.27
CA LYS A 226 10.94 -14.12 -13.71
C LYS A 226 11.06 -12.72 -14.30
N TYR A 227 10.45 -11.73 -13.65
CA TYR A 227 10.64 -10.32 -14.00
C TYR A 227 12.13 -9.96 -14.11
N PHE A 228 12.99 -10.54 -13.26
CA PHE A 228 14.41 -10.16 -13.19
C PHE A 228 15.26 -10.75 -14.33
N ASP A 229 14.77 -11.74 -15.09
CA ASP A 229 15.55 -12.42 -16.13
C ASP A 229 16.04 -11.46 -17.22
N SER A 230 15.20 -10.51 -17.62
CA SER A 230 15.51 -9.51 -18.65
C SER A 230 16.12 -8.21 -18.10
N ILE A 231 16.31 -8.10 -16.78
CA ILE A 231 16.75 -6.88 -16.12
C ILE A 231 18.26 -6.96 -15.83
N ASN A 232 19.03 -5.97 -16.29
CA ASN A 232 20.50 -5.98 -16.16
C ASN A 232 21.03 -4.95 -15.16
N SER A 233 20.20 -4.01 -14.74
CA SER A 233 20.50 -2.97 -13.74
C SER A 233 19.43 -2.96 -12.67
N TRP A 234 19.75 -2.41 -11.50
CA TRP A 234 18.76 -2.18 -10.45
C TRP A 234 18.91 -0.77 -9.88
N GLN A 235 18.60 0.20 -10.74
CA GLN A 235 18.61 1.62 -10.42
C GLN A 235 17.22 2.08 -9.98
N LYS A 236 17.10 3.36 -9.62
CA LYS A 236 15.84 3.96 -9.20
C LYS A 236 14.72 3.73 -10.22
N GLU A 237 15.02 3.95 -11.49
CA GLU A 237 14.08 3.82 -12.59
C GLU A 237 13.58 2.37 -12.74
N ASP A 238 14.45 1.38 -12.51
CA ASP A 238 14.09 -0.05 -12.55
C ASP A 238 13.11 -0.40 -11.43
N ILE A 239 13.36 0.10 -10.20
CA ILE A 239 12.48 -0.10 -9.05
C ILE A 239 11.10 0.53 -9.30
N GLU A 240 11.09 1.77 -9.80
CA GLU A 240 9.86 2.50 -10.10
C GLU A 240 9.06 1.84 -11.22
N HIS A 241 9.74 1.39 -12.28
CA HIS A 241 9.09 0.68 -13.38
C HIS A 241 8.51 -0.66 -12.92
N ARG A 242 9.23 -1.41 -12.09
CA ARG A 242 8.69 -2.64 -11.50
C ARG A 242 7.49 -2.34 -10.60
N ALA A 243 7.51 -1.27 -9.82
CA ALA A 243 6.38 -0.88 -8.98
C ALA A 243 5.11 -0.66 -9.82
N GLU A 244 5.22 0.07 -10.94
CA GLU A 244 4.11 0.27 -11.89
C GLU A 244 3.63 -1.05 -12.51
N TYR A 245 4.55 -1.89 -12.98
CA TYR A 245 4.24 -3.21 -13.54
C TYR A 245 3.45 -4.09 -12.56
N LEU A 246 3.88 -4.12 -11.30
CA LEU A 246 3.19 -4.89 -10.25
C LEU A 246 1.85 -4.25 -9.87
N ALA A 247 1.78 -2.92 -9.81
CA ALA A 247 0.55 -2.21 -9.50
C ALA A 247 -0.58 -2.51 -10.50
N GLU A 248 -0.27 -2.58 -11.80
CA GLU A 248 -1.22 -2.97 -12.85
C GLU A 248 -1.82 -4.37 -12.63
N ARG A 249 -1.05 -5.29 -12.05
CA ARG A 249 -1.56 -6.62 -11.68
C ARG A 249 -2.44 -6.54 -10.44
N VAL A 250 -1.98 -5.81 -9.43
CA VAL A 250 -2.69 -5.63 -8.15
C VAL A 250 -4.08 -5.02 -8.34
N ILE A 251 -4.23 -4.05 -9.24
CA ILE A 251 -5.53 -3.44 -9.56
C ILE A 251 -6.51 -4.47 -10.15
N LYS A 252 -6.02 -5.43 -10.94
CA LYS A 252 -6.87 -6.50 -11.51
C LYS A 252 -7.30 -7.52 -10.45
N ILE A 253 -6.46 -7.77 -9.44
CA ILE A 253 -6.76 -8.68 -8.34
C ILE A 253 -7.85 -8.07 -7.45
N TRP A 254 -7.64 -6.83 -7.02
CA TRP A 254 -8.57 -6.09 -6.18
C TRP A 254 -9.12 -4.90 -6.95
N SER A 255 -9.95 -5.13 -7.97
CA SER A 255 -10.52 -4.05 -8.79
C SER A 255 -11.53 -3.20 -8.01
N TYR A 256 -11.65 -1.91 -8.33
CA TYR A 256 -12.76 -1.12 -7.81
C TYR A 256 -14.09 -1.75 -8.24
N PHE A 257 -15.03 -1.84 -7.29
CA PHE A 257 -16.34 -2.45 -7.50
C PHE A 257 -17.50 -1.48 -7.27
N GLY A 258 -17.18 -0.22 -6.95
CA GLY A 258 -18.19 0.81 -6.77
C GLY A 258 -18.64 1.38 -8.10
N ASP A 259 -19.72 2.17 -8.06
CA ASP A 259 -20.19 2.91 -9.21
C ASP A 259 -19.43 4.24 -9.34
N ASP A 260 -18.70 4.41 -10.45
CA ASP A 260 -17.93 5.63 -10.73
C ASP A 260 -18.82 6.86 -10.98
N SER A 261 -20.08 6.67 -11.34
CA SER A 261 -21.03 7.77 -11.53
C SER A 261 -21.41 8.49 -10.22
N LEU A 262 -21.08 7.90 -9.05
CA LEU A 262 -21.44 8.42 -7.74
C LEU A 262 -20.35 9.28 -7.06
N SER A 263 -19.18 9.50 -7.67
CA SER A 263 -18.19 10.48 -7.20
C SER A 263 -17.16 10.88 -8.26
N VAL A 264 -16.91 12.19 -8.38
CA VAL A 264 -15.94 12.80 -9.31
C VAL A 264 -14.68 13.13 -8.52
N ASN A 265 -13.53 12.60 -8.96
CA ASN A 265 -12.21 13.23 -8.95
C ASN A 265 -11.19 12.17 -9.38
N GLU A 266 -10.86 12.15 -10.67
CA GLU A 266 -9.71 11.42 -11.17
C GLU A 266 -8.45 12.26 -10.92
N THR A 267 -7.49 11.71 -10.17
CA THR A 267 -6.19 12.32 -9.94
C THR A 267 -5.22 11.89 -11.05
N ALA A 268 -4.76 12.86 -11.84
CA ALA A 268 -3.73 12.63 -12.85
C ALA A 268 -2.39 12.24 -12.18
N PRO A 269 -1.55 11.41 -12.85
CA PRO A 269 -0.25 10.99 -12.32
C PRO A 269 0.64 12.19 -11.95
N VAL A 270 1.51 12.03 -10.96
CA VAL A 270 2.43 13.10 -10.50
C VAL A 270 3.38 13.55 -11.62
N LYS A 271 3.78 12.61 -12.47
CA LYS A 271 4.62 12.89 -13.64
C LYS A 271 3.80 13.69 -14.65
N ASP A 272 4.39 14.75 -15.17
CA ASP A 272 3.77 15.64 -16.17
C ASP A 272 2.56 16.46 -15.69
N THR A 273 2.42 16.63 -14.37
CA THR A 273 1.42 17.52 -13.78
C THR A 273 2.05 18.66 -12.97
N LYS A 274 1.27 19.74 -12.84
CA LYS A 274 1.54 20.90 -11.99
C LYS A 274 0.58 20.88 -10.80
N PRO A 275 1.05 21.14 -9.58
CA PRO A 275 0.17 21.25 -8.43
C PRO A 275 -0.57 22.59 -8.47
N LYS A 276 -1.81 22.58 -7.99
CA LYS A 276 -2.71 23.73 -7.97
C LYS A 276 -3.19 24.04 -6.56
N LYS A 277 -3.56 23.00 -5.80
CA LYS A 277 -3.94 23.13 -4.40
C LYS A 277 -3.34 22.01 -3.56
N LEU A 278 -2.91 22.37 -2.36
CA LEU A 278 -2.51 21.47 -1.31
C LEU A 278 -3.60 21.46 -0.24
N ILE A 279 -4.04 20.29 0.17
CA ILE A 279 -5.07 20.11 1.20
C ILE A 279 -4.41 19.39 2.37
N ILE A 280 -4.40 20.03 3.55
CA ILE A 280 -3.90 19.42 4.79
C ILE A 280 -4.96 19.54 5.88
N ARG A 281 -5.48 18.42 6.39
CA ARG A 281 -6.56 18.32 7.39
C ARG A 281 -7.77 19.20 7.04
N GLY A 282 -8.15 19.19 5.76
CA GLY A 282 -9.25 19.98 5.20
C GLY A 282 -8.94 21.46 4.92
N LYS A 283 -7.80 22.00 5.38
CA LYS A 283 -7.36 23.35 5.01
C LYS A 283 -6.76 23.33 3.62
N GLN A 284 -7.24 24.21 2.74
CA GLN A 284 -6.78 24.33 1.37
C GLN A 284 -5.82 25.49 1.21
N GLN A 285 -4.71 25.26 0.52
CA GLN A 285 -3.72 26.28 0.18
C GLN A 285 -3.39 26.20 -1.31
N THR A 286 -3.40 27.35 -1.99
CA THR A 286 -2.97 27.44 -3.39
C THR A 286 -1.46 27.29 -3.48
N VAL A 287 -1.01 26.41 -4.37
CA VAL A 287 0.41 26.13 -4.64
C VAL A 287 0.66 26.20 -6.14
N LYS A 288 1.86 26.61 -6.57
CA LYS A 288 2.19 26.75 -8.00
C LYS A 288 3.24 25.76 -8.46
N THR A 289 4.09 25.31 -7.54
CA THR A 289 5.21 24.40 -7.81
C THR A 289 5.24 23.25 -6.82
N TRP A 290 5.86 22.14 -7.20
CA TRP A 290 6.10 21.01 -6.28
C TRP A 290 6.98 21.42 -5.09
N LYS A 291 7.88 22.39 -5.29
CA LYS A 291 8.63 23.01 -4.22
C LYS A 291 7.71 23.71 -3.20
N ASP A 292 6.66 24.41 -3.65
CA ASP A 292 5.68 25.01 -2.74
C ASP A 292 4.97 23.93 -1.92
N VAL A 293 4.58 22.81 -2.56
CA VAL A 293 3.97 21.65 -1.90
C VAL A 293 4.88 21.13 -0.78
N LEU A 294 6.17 20.96 -1.06
CA LEU A 294 7.17 20.50 -0.09
C LEU A 294 7.25 21.41 1.12
N ILE A 295 7.47 22.71 0.90
CA ILE A 295 7.67 23.69 1.97
C ILE A 295 6.40 23.82 2.83
N CYS A 296 5.25 23.97 2.18
CA CYS A 296 3.98 24.12 2.89
C CYS A 296 3.65 22.87 3.71
N THR A 297 3.94 21.67 3.16
CA THR A 297 3.76 20.41 3.90
C THR A 297 4.65 20.39 5.13
N LEU A 298 5.96 20.62 4.99
CA LEU A 298 6.90 20.54 6.11
C LEU A 298 6.63 21.60 7.19
N ASN A 299 6.31 22.84 6.82
CA ASN A 299 5.93 23.88 7.79
C ASN A 299 4.68 23.45 8.57
N THR A 300 3.65 22.96 7.86
CA THR A 300 2.41 22.51 8.51
C THR A 300 2.64 21.33 9.43
N LEU A 301 3.47 20.35 9.03
CA LEU A 301 3.79 19.19 9.87
C LEU A 301 4.60 19.59 11.11
N TYR A 302 5.54 20.53 10.98
CA TYR A 302 6.28 21.07 12.10
C TYR A 302 5.31 21.69 13.13
N ASP A 303 4.40 22.56 12.71
CA ASP A 303 3.44 23.23 13.59
C ASP A 303 2.42 22.25 14.22
N LEU A 304 2.21 21.08 13.61
CA LEU A 304 1.27 20.07 14.11
C LEU A 304 1.82 19.27 15.30
N ASP A 305 3.07 18.83 15.22
CA ASP A 305 3.71 18.00 16.25
C ASP A 305 5.24 18.09 16.15
N HIS A 306 5.83 18.91 17.03
CA HIS A 306 7.26 19.21 17.00
C HIS A 306 8.14 18.00 17.33
N GLU A 307 7.65 17.09 18.19
CA GLU A 307 8.40 15.91 18.62
C GLU A 307 8.45 14.88 17.51
N LYS A 308 7.30 14.53 16.91
CA LYS A 308 7.26 13.67 15.73
C LYS A 308 8.00 14.26 14.53
N PHE A 309 8.01 15.58 14.40
CA PHE A 309 8.80 16.21 13.35
C PHE A 309 10.32 15.96 13.51
N GLN A 310 10.84 15.79 14.75
CA GLN A 310 12.24 15.36 14.92
C GLN A 310 12.47 13.95 14.37
N GLU A 311 11.49 13.04 14.50
CA GLU A 311 11.60 11.69 13.93
C GLU A 311 11.75 11.75 12.41
N ILE A 312 11.01 12.63 11.73
CA ILE A 312 11.16 12.89 10.29
C ILE A 312 12.60 13.33 9.95
N VAL A 313 13.18 14.25 10.73
CA VAL A 313 14.55 14.75 10.50
C VAL A 313 15.57 13.61 10.65
N LEU A 314 15.36 12.70 11.59
CA LEU A 314 16.22 11.54 11.81
C LEU A 314 16.05 10.47 10.72
N GLU A 315 14.84 10.26 10.22
CA GLU A 315 14.55 9.26 9.17
C GLU A 315 15.00 9.75 7.77
N PHE A 316 14.95 11.07 7.52
CA PHE A 316 15.24 11.67 6.20
C PHE A 316 16.33 12.75 6.19
N PRO A 317 17.55 12.49 6.71
CA PRO A 317 18.62 13.49 6.83
C PRO A 317 19.16 14.04 5.50
N ARG A 318 18.84 13.40 4.36
CA ARG A 318 19.20 13.88 3.01
C ARG A 318 18.17 14.84 2.41
N PHE A 319 16.99 14.92 3.00
CA PHE A 319 15.93 15.84 2.59
C PHE A 319 15.81 17.01 3.55
N LEU A 320 15.99 16.77 4.85
CA LEU A 320 15.73 17.73 5.91
C LEU A 320 16.82 17.67 6.99
N SER A 321 17.39 18.81 7.36
CA SER A 321 18.52 18.91 8.30
C SER A 321 18.50 20.26 9.01
N LYS A 322 19.27 20.39 10.10
CA LYS A 322 19.59 21.69 10.74
C LYS A 322 20.83 22.36 10.12
N ASP A 323 21.52 21.64 9.24
CA ASP A 323 22.79 22.02 8.60
C ASP A 323 22.59 22.10 7.08
N ASP A 324 22.85 23.27 6.49
CA ASP A 324 22.66 23.57 5.06
C ASP A 324 23.80 23.07 4.17
N THR A 325 24.98 22.81 4.73
CA THR A 325 26.17 22.38 3.96
C THR A 325 25.98 21.02 3.28
N LYS A 326 24.94 20.29 3.67
CA LYS A 326 24.58 18.96 3.17
C LYS A 326 23.75 18.99 1.87
N PHE A 327 23.30 20.16 1.42
CA PHE A 327 22.32 20.29 0.34
C PHE A 327 22.85 21.06 -0.86
N ARG A 328 22.49 20.60 -2.06
CA ARG A 328 22.71 21.24 -3.36
C ARG A 328 21.91 22.54 -3.48
N ARG A 329 20.67 22.57 -3.00
CA ARG A 329 19.78 23.75 -3.09
C ARG A 329 18.95 23.94 -1.82
N PRO A 330 19.60 24.35 -0.71
CA PRO A 330 18.96 24.49 0.59
C PRO A 330 17.90 25.60 0.60
N GLN A 331 16.82 25.37 1.35
CA GLN A 331 15.85 26.39 1.71
C GLN A 331 15.48 26.28 3.18
N LYS A 332 15.48 27.40 3.90
CA LYS A 332 15.01 27.46 5.29
C LYS A 332 13.48 27.36 5.36
N LEU A 333 13.00 26.60 6.33
CA LEU A 333 11.59 26.56 6.75
C LEU A 333 11.24 27.80 7.58
N GLU A 334 9.94 28.07 7.77
CA GLU A 334 9.45 29.27 8.46
C GLU A 334 9.90 29.34 9.93
N ASN A 335 10.14 28.17 10.54
CA ASN A 335 10.66 28.07 11.91
C ASN A 335 12.13 28.51 12.07
N ASN A 336 12.85 28.81 10.97
CA ASN A 336 14.27 29.20 10.95
C ASN A 336 15.26 28.19 11.57
N ILE A 337 14.80 26.98 11.93
CA ILE A 337 15.61 25.92 12.54
C ILE A 337 16.00 24.89 11.49
N PHE A 338 15.03 24.51 10.65
CA PHE A 338 15.19 23.42 9.70
C PHE A 338 15.37 23.92 8.27
N ILE A 339 16.15 23.16 7.52
CA ILE A 339 16.57 23.44 6.16
C ILE A 339 16.23 22.21 5.33
N VAL A 340 15.59 22.44 4.19
CA VAL A 340 15.15 21.40 3.26
C VAL A 340 15.92 21.51 1.94
N GLU A 341 16.30 20.37 1.36
CA GLU A 341 16.79 20.28 -0.02
C GLU A 341 15.62 20.42 -1.00
N THR A 342 15.77 21.28 -2.01
CA THR A 342 14.72 21.55 -3.00
C THR A 342 15.08 21.13 -4.42
N ASN A 343 16.31 20.64 -4.64
CA ASN A 343 16.77 20.12 -5.93
C ASN A 343 16.34 18.67 -6.16
N PHE A 344 15.04 18.45 -6.19
CA PHE A 344 14.42 17.14 -6.41
C PHE A 344 13.40 17.18 -7.54
N SER A 345 13.18 16.01 -8.16
CA SER A 345 12.11 15.88 -9.14
C SER A 345 10.73 16.03 -8.48
N ALA A 346 9.71 16.38 -9.27
CA ALA A 346 8.32 16.41 -8.78
C ALA A 346 7.89 15.10 -8.11
N LYS A 347 8.36 13.97 -8.67
CA LYS A 347 8.08 12.62 -8.17
C LYS A 347 8.72 12.39 -6.80
N ASP A 348 10.00 12.74 -6.65
CA ASP A 348 10.72 12.59 -5.38
C ASP A 348 10.13 13.47 -4.29
N ILE A 349 9.76 14.70 -4.63
CA ILE A 349 9.08 15.60 -3.71
C ILE A 349 7.77 14.99 -3.25
N TYR A 350 6.95 14.49 -4.18
CA TYR A 350 5.70 13.84 -3.82
C TYR A 350 5.92 12.61 -2.94
N TYR A 351 6.87 11.74 -3.30
CA TYR A 351 7.18 10.52 -2.56
C TYR A 351 7.63 10.87 -1.15
N PHE A 352 8.54 11.84 -1.02
CA PHE A 352 8.99 12.33 0.28
C PHE A 352 7.83 12.90 1.11
N CYS A 353 6.97 13.75 0.53
CA CYS A 353 5.79 14.29 1.22
C CYS A 353 4.86 13.17 1.72
N VAL A 354 4.59 12.15 0.90
CA VAL A 354 3.77 11.00 1.32
C VAL A 354 4.42 10.28 2.50
N LYS A 355 5.74 10.03 2.46
CA LYS A 355 6.44 9.36 3.57
C LYS A 355 6.37 10.15 4.87
N VAL A 356 6.65 11.46 4.84
CA VAL A 356 6.65 12.27 6.08
C VAL A 356 5.25 12.45 6.66
N VAL A 357 4.22 12.53 5.82
CA VAL A 357 2.81 12.54 6.24
C VAL A 357 2.46 11.21 6.93
N GLU A 358 2.88 10.07 6.35
CA GLU A 358 2.71 8.75 6.97
C GLU A 358 3.43 8.63 8.31
N THR A 359 4.65 9.17 8.43
CA THR A 359 5.41 9.20 9.70
C THR A 359 4.67 9.99 10.78
N MET A 360 3.94 11.05 10.41
CA MET A 360 3.07 11.80 11.34
C MET A 360 1.80 11.05 11.75
N GLY A 361 1.48 9.94 11.08
CA GLY A 361 0.26 9.16 11.27
C GLY A 361 -0.97 9.75 10.57
N LEU A 362 -0.75 10.55 9.53
CA LEU A 362 -1.81 11.16 8.72
C LEU A 362 -2.14 10.27 7.50
N SER A 363 -3.40 10.30 7.04
CA SER A 363 -3.89 9.51 5.90
C SER A 363 -3.94 10.30 4.60
N SER A 364 -4.38 9.67 3.51
CA SER A 364 -4.70 10.36 2.24
C SER A 364 -5.87 11.35 2.36
N GLU A 365 -6.71 11.23 3.39
CA GLU A 365 -7.78 12.20 3.67
C GLU A 365 -7.22 13.45 4.35
N ASP A 366 -6.15 13.28 5.13
CA ASP A 366 -5.48 14.36 5.83
C ASP A 366 -4.50 15.12 4.93
N TRP A 367 -3.99 14.53 3.85
CA TRP A 367 -3.06 15.18 2.94
C TRP A 367 -3.27 14.75 1.49
N SER A 368 -3.54 15.73 0.62
CA SER A 368 -3.67 15.51 -0.83
C SER A 368 -3.28 16.75 -1.64
N VAL A 369 -3.00 16.53 -2.93
CA VAL A 369 -2.58 17.58 -3.87
C VAL A 369 -3.48 17.54 -5.10
N GLU A 370 -4.26 18.59 -5.34
CA GLU A 370 -4.99 18.83 -6.58
C GLU A 370 -3.99 19.25 -7.66
N ARG A 371 -4.08 18.63 -8.85
CA ARG A 371 -3.10 18.77 -9.93
C ARG A 371 -3.80 19.03 -11.26
N GLU A 372 -3.10 19.66 -12.18
CA GLU A 372 -3.50 19.85 -13.56
C GLU A 372 -2.40 19.32 -14.51
N PRO A 373 -2.75 18.80 -15.69
CA PRO A 373 -1.76 18.50 -16.74
C PRO A 373 -0.90 19.73 -17.04
N LYS A 374 0.40 19.52 -17.29
CA LYS A 374 1.32 20.59 -17.66
C LYS A 374 1.07 21.20 -19.02
#